data_AF-A0A562PNF5-F1
#
_entry.id   AF-A0A562PNF5-F1
#
_cell.length_a   1.000
_cell.length_b   1.000
_cell.length_c   1.000
_cell.angle_alpha   90.00
_cell.angle_beta   90.00
_cell.angle_gamma   90.00
#
_symmetry.space_group_name_H-M   'P 1'
#
loop_
_entity.id
_entity.type
_entity.pdbx_description
1 polymer ?
#
loop_
_entity_poly.entity_id
_entity_poly.type
_entity_poly.pdbx_seq_one_letter_code
_entity_poly.pdbx_strand_id
1 'polypeptide(L)'
;MYAELAAIVVPDATGSNDALAEALAVAMEQLATRTGVERTLRQVGITAADLDLLADDAMLQTRLLGNNPRDVTRDDARAIYAAAL
;
A
#
# COMPACT_ATOMS: atom_id res chain seq x y z
N MET A 1 0.35 -16.30 1.87
CA MET A 1 1.30 -15.24 2.25
C MET A 1 0.66 -14.17 3.14
N TYR A 2 -0.16 -13.22 2.66
CA TYR A 2 -0.69 -12.16 3.55
C TYR A 2 -1.66 -12.68 4.64
N ALA A 3 -2.44 -13.72 4.34
CA ALA A 3 -3.30 -14.38 5.32
C ALA A 3 -2.53 -14.91 6.55
N GLU A 4 -1.29 -15.36 6.38
CA GLU A 4 -0.45 -15.88 7.47
C GLU A 4 0.00 -14.77 8.42
N LEU A 5 0.25 -13.57 7.89
CA LEU A 5 0.58 -12.40 8.69
C LEU A 5 -0.65 -11.91 9.49
N ALA A 6 -1.86 -12.05 8.93
CA ALA A 6 -3.10 -11.69 9.61
C ALA A 6 -3.27 -12.47 10.93
N ALA A 7 -2.87 -13.74 10.99
CA ALA A 7 -2.95 -14.53 12.23
C ALA A 7 -2.10 -13.97 13.39
N ILE A 8 -1.08 -13.15 13.09
CA ILE A 8 -0.22 -12.51 14.08
C ILE A 8 -0.75 -11.11 14.44
N VAL A 9 -1.16 -10.35 13.43
CA VAL A 9 -1.55 -8.93 13.59
C VAL A 9 -3.00 -8.76 14.03
N VAL A 10 -3.88 -9.66 13.58
CA VAL A 10 -5.32 -9.66 13.82
C VAL A 10 -5.74 -11.07 14.26
N PRO A 11 -5.33 -11.51 15.48
CA PRO A 11 -5.47 -12.90 15.91
C PRO A 11 -6.92 -13.40 15.96
N ASP A 12 -7.88 -12.49 16.10
CA ASP A 12 -9.31 -12.81 16.14
C ASP A 12 -9.97 -12.88 14.74
N ALA A 13 -9.23 -12.59 13.67
CA ALA A 13 -9.75 -12.69 12.30
C ALA A 13 -9.94 -14.15 11.90
N THR A 14 -11.06 -14.43 11.23
CA THR A 14 -11.42 -15.78 10.76
C THR A 14 -11.98 -15.70 9.35
N GLY A 15 -11.94 -16.81 8.60
CA GLY A 15 -12.50 -16.89 7.25
C GLY A 15 -11.54 -17.50 6.23
N SER A 16 -11.78 -17.21 4.96
CA SER A 16 -10.90 -17.61 3.86
C SER A 16 -9.57 -16.86 3.90
N ASN A 17 -8.57 -17.34 3.14
CA ASN A 17 -7.30 -16.63 2.99
C ASN A 17 -7.48 -15.18 2.49
N ASP A 18 -8.44 -14.96 1.58
CA ASP A 18 -8.74 -13.62 1.07
C ASP A 18 -9.33 -12.73 2.18
N ALA A 19 -10.25 -13.27 2.99
CA ALA A 19 -10.81 -12.54 4.12
C ALA A 19 -9.75 -12.19 5.17
N LEU A 20 -8.81 -13.11 5.43
CA LEU A 20 -7.69 -12.86 6.35
C LEU A 20 -6.72 -11.81 5.80
N ALA A 21 -6.39 -11.87 4.50
CA ALA A 21 -5.54 -10.86 3.86
C ALA A 21 -6.20 -9.46 3.88
N GLU A 22 -7.51 -9.39 3.66
CA GLU A 22 -8.28 -8.14 3.78
C GLU A 22 -8.27 -7.61 5.22
N ALA A 23 -8.49 -8.48 6.21
CA ALA A 23 -8.43 -8.10 7.62
C ALA A 23 -7.07 -7.49 8.01
N LEU A 24 -5.97 -8.01 7.45
CA LEU A 24 -4.64 -7.42 7.62
C LEU A 24 -4.57 -6.01 7.01
N ALA A 25 -5.07 -5.80 5.79
CA ALA A 25 -5.07 -4.50 5.14
C ALA A 25 -5.84 -3.45 5.96
N VAL A 26 -7.02 -3.81 6.45
CA VAL A 26 -7.83 -2.96 7.35
C VAL A 26 -7.09 -2.64 8.65
N ALA A 27 -6.41 -3.62 9.25
CA ALA A 27 -5.64 -3.39 10.46
C ALA A 27 -4.47 -2.42 10.26
N MET A 28 -3.82 -2.43 9.09
CA MET A 28 -2.78 -1.45 8.74
C MET A 28 -3.35 -0.03 8.60
N GLU A 29 -4.53 0.13 8.01
CA GLU A 29 -5.20 1.44 7.91
C GLU A 29 -5.60 1.99 9.30
N GLN A 30 -6.13 1.13 10.17
CA GLN A 30 -6.45 1.49 11.55
C GLN A 30 -5.19 1.87 12.34
N LEU A 31 -4.08 1.15 12.12
CA LEU A 31 -2.80 1.48 12.73
C LEU A 31 -2.35 2.89 12.32
N ALA A 32 -2.41 3.23 11.03
CA ALA A 32 -2.08 4.56 10.54
C ALA A 32 -2.91 5.66 11.23
N THR A 33 -4.21 5.40 11.43
CA THR A 33 -5.10 6.32 12.16
C THR A 33 -4.68 6.47 13.62
N ARG A 34 -4.33 5.38 14.30
CA ARG A 34 -3.94 5.39 15.71
C ARG A 34 -2.59 6.06 15.97
N THR A 35 -1.65 5.95 15.04
CA THR A 35 -0.34 6.58 15.16
C THR A 35 -0.36 8.05 14.74
N GLY A 36 -1.40 8.48 14.01
CA GLY A 36 -1.52 9.85 13.50
C GLY A 36 -0.61 10.13 12.31
N VAL A 37 -0.16 9.09 11.59
CA VAL A 37 0.56 9.30 10.32
C VAL A 37 -0.41 9.87 9.28
N GLU A 38 0.07 10.79 8.45
CA GLU A 38 -0.70 11.30 7.34
C GLU A 38 -1.09 10.16 6.38
N ARG A 39 -2.36 10.13 5.96
CA ARG A 39 -2.95 8.99 5.25
C ARG A 39 -3.17 9.24 3.76
N THR A 40 -2.94 10.46 3.31
CA THR A 40 -3.06 10.89 1.92
C THR A 40 -1.84 11.69 1.51
N LEU A 41 -1.50 11.67 0.22
CA LEU A 41 -0.38 12.43 -0.31
C LEU A 41 -0.62 13.94 -0.19
N ARG A 42 -1.88 14.40 -0.27
CA ARG A 42 -2.24 15.81 -0.07
C ARG A 42 -1.85 16.35 1.30
N GLN A 43 -1.97 15.54 2.34
CA GLN A 43 -1.61 15.94 3.71
C GLN A 43 -0.12 16.26 3.87
N VAL A 44 0.72 15.74 2.98
CA VAL A 44 2.17 16.03 2.94
C VAL A 44 2.56 16.97 1.78
N GLY A 45 1.58 17.65 1.17
CA GLY A 45 1.81 18.69 0.17
C GLY A 45 1.98 18.20 -1.26
N ILE A 46 1.72 16.93 -1.55
CA ILE A 46 1.76 16.38 -2.90
C ILE A 46 0.45 16.68 -3.64
N THR A 47 0.56 16.99 -4.92
CA THR A 47 -0.55 17.34 -5.80
C THR A 47 -0.69 16.36 -6.96
N ALA A 48 -1.78 16.48 -7.72
CA ALA A 48 -2.00 15.66 -8.91
C ALA A 48 -0.92 15.86 -9.99
N ALA A 49 -0.27 17.03 -10.02
CA ALA A 49 0.77 17.35 -10.97
C ALA A 49 2.08 16.57 -10.71
N ASP A 50 2.28 16.10 -9.47
CA ASP A 50 3.48 15.38 -9.07
C ASP A 50 3.41 13.88 -9.39
N LEU A 51 2.23 13.34 -9.70
CA LEU A 51 2.00 11.90 -9.85
C LEU A 51 2.82 11.26 -10.97
N ASP A 52 3.00 11.96 -12.08
CA ASP A 52 3.79 11.45 -13.21
C ASP A 52 5.27 11.35 -12.85
N LEU A 53 5.81 12.37 -12.17
CA LEU A 53 7.19 12.36 -11.67
C LEU A 53 7.40 11.25 -10.64
N LEU A 54 6.47 11.09 -9.68
CA LEU A 54 6.55 10.03 -8.67
C LEU A 54 6.49 8.63 -9.30
N ALA A 55 5.67 8.44 -10.32
CA ALA A 55 5.60 7.17 -11.05
C ALA A 55 6.89 6.88 -11.82
N ASP A 56 7.51 7.88 -12.43
CA ASP A 56 8.81 7.75 -13.10
C ASP A 56 9.93 7.39 -12.11
N ASP A 57 10.00 8.09 -10.98
CA ASP A 57 10.99 7.84 -9.93
C ASP A 57 10.81 6.46 -9.27
N ALA A 58 9.57 5.98 -9.14
CA ALA A 58 9.28 4.65 -8.63
C ALA A 58 9.93 3.57 -9.52
N MET A 59 9.95 3.75 -10.84
CA MET A 59 10.55 2.79 -11.77
C MET A 59 12.08 2.70 -11.66
N LEU A 60 12.73 3.68 -11.04
CA LEU A 60 14.17 3.63 -10.74
C LEU A 60 14.49 2.66 -9.59
N GLN A 61 13.50 2.21 -8.81
CA GLN A 61 13.66 1.32 -7.66
C GLN A 61 13.77 -0.17 -8.07
N THR A 62 14.68 -0.48 -8.99
CA THR A 62 14.78 -1.79 -9.67
C THR A 62 14.85 -2.99 -8.72
N ARG A 63 15.64 -2.92 -7.64
CA ARG A 63 15.74 -4.00 -6.65
C ARG A 63 14.45 -4.20 -5.85
N LEU A 64 13.78 -3.11 -5.44
CA LEU A 64 12.56 -3.19 -4.66
C LEU A 64 11.40 -3.68 -5.51
N LEU A 65 11.28 -3.18 -6.74
CA LEU A 65 10.30 -3.64 -7.72
C LEU A 65 10.51 -5.12 -8.08
N GLY A 66 11.75 -5.54 -8.30
CA GLY A 66 12.07 -6.95 -8.56
C GLY A 66 11.80 -7.90 -7.37
N ASN A 67 11.72 -7.37 -6.15
CA ASN A 67 11.32 -8.13 -4.95
C ASN A 67 9.81 -8.09 -4.69
N ASN A 68 9.06 -7.27 -5.43
CA ASN A 68 7.61 -7.23 -5.28
C ASN A 68 7.03 -8.55 -5.84
N PRO A 69 6.14 -9.25 -5.10
CA PRO A 69 5.53 -10.49 -5.59
C PRO A 69 4.63 -10.29 -6.82
N ARG A 70 4.31 -9.05 -7.18
CA ARG A 70 3.60 -8.69 -8.41
C ARG A 70 4.46 -7.75 -9.25
N ASP A 71 4.48 -8.00 -10.55
CA ASP A 71 5.04 -7.04 -11.50
C ASP A 71 4.23 -5.73 -11.42
N VAL A 72 4.94 -4.62 -11.26
CA VAL A 72 4.35 -3.27 -11.18
C VAL A 72 4.88 -2.48 -12.37
N THR A 73 3.97 -2.06 -13.24
CA THR A 73 4.28 -1.15 -14.35
C THR A 73 4.29 0.31 -13.87
N ARG A 74 4.79 1.22 -14.70
CA ARG A 74 4.70 2.66 -14.45
C ARG A 74 3.24 3.11 -14.24
N ASP A 75 2.32 2.59 -15.06
CA ASP A 75 0.90 2.95 -14.99
C ASP A 75 0.25 2.42 -13.70
N ASP A 76 0.65 1.23 -13.23
CA ASP A 76 0.23 0.71 -11.93
C ASP A 76 0.72 1.61 -10.79
N ALA A 77 2.00 2.00 -10.82
CA ALA A 77 2.57 2.91 -9.82
C ALA A 77 1.82 4.26 -9.79
N ARG A 78 1.56 4.82 -10.97
CA ARG A 78 0.78 6.06 -11.10
C ARG A 78 -0.65 5.89 -10.55
N ALA A 79 -1.31 4.77 -10.83
CA ALA A 79 -2.64 4.48 -10.31
C ALA A 79 -2.65 4.33 -8.78
N ILE A 80 -1.62 3.70 -8.21
CA ILE A 80 -1.44 3.58 -6.75
C ILE A 80 -1.27 4.97 -6.11
N TYR A 81 -0.41 5.83 -6.67
CA TYR A 81 -0.26 7.20 -6.16
C TYR A 81 -1.56 8.00 -6.31
N ALA A 82 -2.27 7.87 -7.43
CA ALA A 82 -3.56 8.53 -7.63
C ALA A 82 -4.62 8.09 -6.62
N ALA A 83 -4.65 6.81 -6.22
CA ALA A 83 -5.56 6.30 -5.21
C ALA A 83 -5.23 6.83 -3.79
N ALA A 84 -3.97 7.20 -3.55
CA ALA A 84 -3.50 7.75 -2.28
C ALA A 84 -3.52 9.29 -2.21
N LEU A 85 -3.88 10.00 -3.29
CA LEU A 85 -3.81 11.46 -3.38
C LEU A 85 -4.95 12.20 -2.66
#